data_AF-A0A932H3K5-F1
#
_entry.id   AF-A0A932H3K5-F1
#
_cell.length_a   1.000
_cell.length_b   1.000
_cell.length_c   1.000
_cell.angle_alpha   90.00
_cell.angle_beta   90.00
_cell.angle_gamma   90.00
#
_symmetry.space_group_name_H-M   'P 1'
#
loop_
_entity.id
_entity.type
_entity.pdbx_description
1 polymer ?
#
loop_
_entity_poly.entity_id
_entity_poly.type
_entity_poly.pdbx_seq_one_letter_code
_entity_poly.pdbx_strand_id
1 'polypeptide(L)' 'MKLREILKSPVFPLGKKWEIKKRADGYESEVTALVRSLVEDEKIREDQRWAWERWRNDADALKNKQD' A
#
# COMPACT_ATOMS: atom_id res chain seq x y z
N MET A 1 6.80 -17.69 12.78
CA MET A 1 6.50 -16.24 12.83
C MET A 1 5.22 -16.05 13.64
N LYS A 2 5.21 -15.26 14.72
CA LYS A 2 4.01 -15.05 15.55
C LYS A 2 3.14 -13.96 14.89
N LEU A 3 1.93 -14.31 14.44
CA LEU A 3 0.94 -13.41 13.81
C LEU A 3 0.69 -12.08 14.53
N ARG A 4 0.98 -11.99 15.84
CA ARG A 4 0.77 -10.78 16.66
C ARG A 4 1.62 -9.58 16.25
N GLU A 5 2.78 -9.78 15.62
CA GLU A 5 3.61 -8.68 15.12
C GLU A 5 3.09 -8.08 13.81
N ILE A 6 2.28 -8.83 13.07
CA ILE A 6 1.68 -8.41 11.78
C ILE A 6 0.49 -7.44 12.01
N LEU A 7 -0.03 -7.35 13.23
CA LEU A 7 -1.25 -6.58 13.54
C LEU A 7 -1.02 -5.06 13.69
N LYS A 8 0.24 -4.60 13.74
CA LYS A 8 0.54 -3.16 13.69
C LYS A 8 1.08 -2.86 12.30
N SER A 9 0.20 -2.43 11.40
CA SER A 9 0.67 -1.89 10.12
C SER A 9 1.52 -0.63 10.42
N PRO A 10 2.83 -0.63 10.08
CA PRO A 10 3.65 0.56 10.26
C PRO A 10 3.23 1.69 9.29
N VAL A 11 2.44 1.32 8.28
CA VAL A 11 1.99 2.14 7.16
C VAL A 11 0.64 2.80 7.44
N PHE A 12 -0.26 2.09 8.11
CA PHE A 12 -1.55 2.59 8.56
C PHE A 12 -1.56 2.77 10.08
N PRO A 13 -0.87 3.80 10.61
CA PRO A 13 -0.84 4.05 12.04
C PRO A 13 -2.23 4.40 12.56
N LEU A 14 -2.54 3.89 13.74
CA LEU A 14 -3.80 4.14 14.42
C LEU A 14 -4.01 5.66 14.61
N GLY A 15 -5.17 6.17 14.19
CA GLY A 15 -5.55 7.57 14.36
C GLY A 15 -5.05 8.54 13.29
N LYS A 16 -4.21 8.10 12.34
CA LYS A 16 -3.84 8.93 11.19
C LYS A 16 -5.04 9.10 10.25
N LYS A 17 -5.32 10.36 9.88
CA LYS A 17 -6.33 10.73 8.89
C LYS A 17 -5.60 11.32 7.68
N TRP A 18 -5.99 10.88 6.49
CA TRP A 18 -5.49 11.47 5.25
C TRP A 18 -6.42 12.57 4.78
N GLU A 19 -5.86 13.68 4.36
CA GLU A 19 -6.64 14.80 3.83
C GLU A 19 -7.20 14.43 2.46
N ILE A 20 -8.50 14.64 2.27
CA ILE A 20 -9.17 14.43 0.99
C ILE A 20 -9.27 15.79 0.31
N LYS A 21 -8.30 16.09 -0.56
CA LYS A 21 -8.29 17.33 -1.36
C LYS A 21 -8.56 17.00 -2.81
N LYS A 22 -9.76 17.31 -3.31
CA LYS A 22 -10.11 17.11 -4.73
C LYS A 22 -9.33 18.07 -5.63
N ARG A 23 -9.00 17.63 -6.84
CA ARG A 23 -8.45 18.48 -7.90
C ARG A 23 -9.46 19.56 -8.31
N ALA A 24 -8.94 20.73 -8.67
CA ALA A 24 -9.76 21.86 -9.11
C ALA A 24 -10.16 21.75 -10.59
N ASP A 25 -9.42 20.97 -11.38
CA ASP A 25 -9.46 20.94 -12.85
C ASP A 25 -10.23 19.74 -13.44
N GLY A 26 -11.29 19.29 -12.77
CA GLY A 26 -12.16 18.24 -13.31
C GLY A 26 -12.96 17.51 -12.26
N TYR A 27 -13.65 16.45 -12.68
CA TYR A 27 -14.33 15.57 -11.75
C TYR A 27 -13.34 14.62 -11.07
N GLU A 28 -13.30 14.65 -9.74
CA GLU A 28 -12.61 13.66 -8.91
C GLU A 28 -13.56 13.17 -7.81
N SER A 29 -13.76 11.86 -7.73
CA SER A 29 -14.55 11.27 -6.65
C SER A 29 -13.78 11.36 -5.32
N GLU A 30 -14.49 11.31 -4.19
CA GLU A 30 -13.85 11.32 -2.87
C GLU A 30 -12.91 10.13 -2.67
N VAL A 31 -13.29 8.98 -3.21
CA VAL A 31 -12.47 7.75 -3.19
C VAL A 31 -11.20 7.97 -3.99
N THR A 32 -11.29 8.56 -5.18
CA THR A 32 -10.12 8.85 -6.02
C THR A 32 -9.16 9.82 -5.33
N ALA A 33 -9.69 10.90 -4.73
CA ALA A 33 -8.90 11.87 -3.99
C ALA A 33 -8.22 11.23 -2.76
N LEU A 34 -8.93 10.38 -2.02
CA LEU A 34 -8.38 9.65 -0.87
C LEU A 34 -7.24 8.71 -1.31
N VAL A 35 -7.48 7.87 -2.32
CA VAL A 35 -6.46 6.93 -2.82
C VAL A 35 -5.22 7.67 -3.30
N ARG A 36 -5.39 8.81 -3.98
CA ARG A 36 -4.27 9.65 -4.39
C ARG A 36 -3.47 10.15 -3.18
N SER A 37 -4.13 10.73 -2.18
CA SER A 37 -3.47 11.18 -0.94
C SER A 37 -2.73 10.06 -0.21
N LEU A 38 -3.23 8.82 -0.28
CA LEU A 38 -2.56 7.64 0.27
C LEU A 38 -1.28 7.28 -0.50
N VAL A 39 -1.30 7.32 -1.83
CA VAL A 39 -0.14 6.96 -2.69
C VAL A 39 0.95 8.06 -2.72
N GLU A 40 0.58 9.28 -2.35
CA GLU A 40 1.51 10.40 -2.14
C GLU A 40 2.25 10.29 -0.79
N ASP A 41 1.75 9.49 0.16
CA ASP A 41 2.42 9.23 1.44
C ASP A 41 3.64 8.31 1.24
N GLU A 42 4.82 8.80 1.60
CA GLU A 42 6.09 8.10 1.39
C GLU A 42 6.12 6.71 2.04
N LYS A 43 5.54 6.56 3.24
CA LYS A 43 5.51 5.27 3.95
C LYS A 43 4.64 4.24 3.23
N ILE A 44 3.50 4.68 2.67
CA ILE A 44 2.62 3.82 1.87
C ILE A 44 3.33 3.45 0.57
N ARG A 45 3.99 4.42 -0.08
CA ARG A 45 4.69 4.20 -1.34
C ARG A 45 5.85 3.21 -1.20
N GLU A 46 6.64 3.32 -0.13
CA GLU A 46 7.73 2.39 0.18
C GLU A 46 7.22 0.97 0.43
N ASP A 47 6.15 0.83 1.23
CA ASP A 47 5.54 -0.48 1.51
C ASP A 47 4.95 -1.13 0.26
N GLN A 48 4.24 -0.35 -0.56
CA GLN A 48 3.73 -0.83 -1.86
C GLN A 48 4.86 -1.30 -2.78
N ARG A 49 5.98 -0.55 -2.82
CA ARG A 49 7.16 -0.95 -3.60
C ARG A 49 7.75 -2.24 -3.07
N TRP A 50 7.96 -2.35 -1.75
CA TRP A 50 8.51 -3.55 -1.12
C TRP A 50 7.62 -4.78 -1.37
N ALA A 51 6.30 -4.64 -1.19
CA ALA A 51 5.34 -5.71 -1.44
C ALA A 51 5.34 -6.14 -2.92
N TRP A 52 5.43 -5.18 -3.85
CA TRP A 52 5.51 -5.46 -5.29
C TRP A 52 6.81 -6.14 -5.69
N GLU A 53 7.95 -5.67 -5.18
CA GLU A 53 9.27 -6.27 -5.42
C GLU A 53 9.33 -7.69 -4.86
N ARG A 54 8.85 -7.89 -3.63
CA ARG A 54 8.71 -9.22 -3.03
C ARG A 54 7.84 -10.12 -3.91
N TRP A 55 6.66 -9.68 -4.33
CA TRP A 55 5.76 -10.49 -5.16
C TRP A 55 6.37 -10.84 -6.52
N ARG A 56 7.00 -9.86 -7.21
CA ARG A 56 7.66 -10.10 -8.50
C ARG A 56 8.84 -11.07 -8.39
N ASN A 57 9.62 -10.98 -7.30
CA ASN A 57 10.79 -11.82 -7.11
C ASN A 57 10.43 -13.21 -6.52
N ASP A 58 9.34 -13.32 -5.74
CA ASP A 58 8.79 -14.60 -5.26
C ASP A 58 8.10 -15.40 -6.40
N ALA A 59 7.89 -14.82 -7.59
CA ALA A 59 7.39 -15.57 -8.75
C ALA A 59 8.33 -16.74 -9.15
N ASP A 60 9.62 -16.65 -8.85
CA ASP A 60 10.54 -17.79 -9.01
C ASP A 60 10.33 -18.89 -7.96
N ALA A 61 9.83 -18.57 -6.77
CA ALA A 61 9.45 -19.57 -5.76
C ALA A 61 8.19 -20.38 -6.14
N LEU A 62 7.42 -19.93 -7.14
CA LEU A 62 6.31 -20.68 -7.73
C LEU A 62 6.76 -21.65 -8.83
N LYS A 63 7.97 -21.49 -9.39
CA LYS A 63 8.51 -22.43 -10.39
C LYS A 63 9.06 -23.72 -9.76
N ASN A 64 9.55 -23.66 -8.52
CA ASN A 64 10.18 -24.80 -7.83
C ASN A 64 9.17 -25.69 -7.05
N LYS A 65 7.87 -25.62 -7.34
CA LYS A 65 6.83 -26.45 -6.70
C LYS A 65 6.07 -27.33 -7.70
N GLN A 66 6.53 -27.41 -8.95
CA GLN A 66 6.09 -28.42 -9.91
C GLN A 66 7.15 -29.52 -9.96
N ASP A 67 7.18 -30.36 -8.92
CA ASP A 67 7.80 -31.69 -8.94
C ASP A 67 6.85 -32.67 -8.26
#